data_AF-E2CC97-F1
#
_entry.id   AF-E2CC97-F1
#
_cell.length_a   1.000
_cell.length_b   1.000
_cell.length_c   1.000
_cell.angle_alpha   90.00
_cell.angle_beta   90.00
_cell.angle_gamma   90.00
#
_symmetry.space_group_name_H-M   'P 1'
#
loop_
_entity.id
_entity.type
_entity.pdbx_description
1 polymer ?
#
loop_
_entity_poly.entity_id
_entity_poly.type
_entity_poly.pdbx_seq_one_letter_code
_entity_poly.pdbx_strand_id
1 'polypeptide(L)'
;MIQTKTQNQVQTVAKYEIVDAALSDLNRVRADLLTPHQNVTEAIYGQLIEKEEVSLAAVARSEALTLEAVMEKCALLSSELARTSNRRSVRMLATSIACDVEQILSK
;
A
#
# COMPACT_ATOMS: atom_id res chain seq x y z
N MET A 1 -1.08 22.27 -30.87
CA MET A 1 -1.71 21.32 -29.90
C MET A 1 -0.67 20.33 -29.37
N ILE A 2 0.32 20.80 -28.59
CA ILE A 2 1.36 19.92 -28.00
C ILE A 2 1.54 20.34 -26.53
N GLN A 3 0.50 20.15 -25.70
CA GLN A 3 0.61 20.41 -24.25
C GLN A 3 -0.02 19.33 -23.38
N THR A 4 -0.77 18.38 -23.94
CA THR A 4 -1.49 17.35 -23.17
C THR A 4 -0.67 16.09 -22.85
N LYS A 5 0.42 15.80 -23.57
CA LYS A 5 1.23 14.59 -23.29
C LYS A 5 2.15 14.71 -22.08
N THR A 6 2.70 15.89 -21.82
CA THR A 6 3.67 16.09 -20.74
C THR A 6 3.01 16.15 -19.36
N GLN A 7 1.80 16.70 -19.25
CA GLN A 7 1.06 16.73 -17.98
C GLN A 7 0.65 15.34 -17.51
N ASN A 8 0.20 14.46 -18.40
CA ASN A 8 -0.14 13.09 -18.04
C ASN A 8 1.08 12.29 -17.54
N GLN A 9 2.27 12.48 -18.13
CA GLN A 9 3.47 11.79 -17.66
C GLN A 9 3.92 12.25 -16.27
N VAL A 10 3.91 13.56 -16.00
CA VAL A 10 4.32 14.10 -14.68
C VAL A 10 3.32 13.70 -13.57
N GLN A 11 2.02 13.68 -13.87
CA GLN A 11 1.01 13.19 -12.93
C GLN A 11 1.12 11.68 -12.67
N THR A 12 1.57 10.91 -13.66
CA THR A 12 1.71 9.44 -13.53
C THR A 12 2.92 9.07 -12.68
N VAL A 13 4.05 9.76 -12.86
CA VAL A 13 5.27 9.58 -12.04
C VAL A 13 5.01 9.98 -10.59
N ALA A 14 4.33 11.11 -10.35
CA ALA A 14 4.00 11.56 -9.00
C ALA A 14 3.07 10.61 -8.23
N LYS A 15 2.23 9.82 -8.92
CA LYS A 15 1.31 8.87 -8.28
C LYS A 15 1.98 7.54 -7.91
N TYR A 16 2.94 7.10 -8.72
CA TYR A 16 3.76 5.92 -8.42
C TYR A 16 4.58 6.13 -7.15
N GLU A 17 5.23 7.29 -7.02
CA GLU A 17 6.01 7.66 -5.83
C GLU A 17 5.16 7.66 -4.54
N ILE A 18 3.86 7.97 -4.64
CA ILE A 18 2.94 7.94 -3.50
C ILE A 18 2.62 6.51 -3.07
N VAL A 19 2.47 5.57 -4.01
CA VAL A 19 2.27 4.14 -3.70
C VAL A 19 3.53 3.57 -3.05
N ASP A 20 4.70 3.83 -3.63
CA ASP A 20 5.99 3.37 -3.13
C ASP A 20 6.28 3.91 -1.72
N ALA A 21 6.02 5.20 -1.48
CA ALA A 21 6.18 5.81 -0.17
C ALA A 21 5.27 5.14 0.87
N ALA A 22 4.00 4.90 0.53
CA ALA A 22 3.05 4.26 1.43
C ALA A 22 3.44 2.79 1.74
N LEU A 23 3.91 2.05 0.73
CA LEU A 23 4.39 0.68 0.88
C LEU A 23 5.67 0.63 1.71
N SER A 24 6.60 1.55 1.48
CA SER A 24 7.84 1.67 2.24
C SER A 24 7.57 1.94 3.73
N ASP A 25 6.67 2.89 4.03
CA ASP A 25 6.26 3.18 5.41
C ASP A 25 5.60 1.96 6.08
N LEU A 26 4.73 1.24 5.38
CA LEU A 26 4.10 0.03 5.90
C LEU A 26 5.13 -1.08 6.17
N ASN A 27 6.07 -1.29 5.25
CA ASN A 27 7.13 -2.28 5.40
C ASN A 27 8.04 -1.94 6.59
N ARG A 28 8.34 -0.66 6.82
CA ARG A 28 9.09 -0.20 8.00
C ARG A 28 8.36 -0.56 9.29
N VAL A 29 7.08 -0.20 9.42
CA VAL A 29 6.28 -0.51 10.61
C VAL A 29 6.19 -2.02 10.85
N ARG A 30 6.09 -2.81 9.78
CA ARG A 30 6.07 -4.29 9.88
C ARG A 30 7.39 -4.89 10.30
N ALA A 31 8.50 -4.35 9.82
CA ALA A 31 9.82 -4.77 10.28
C ALA A 31 9.95 -4.56 11.80
N ASP A 32 9.47 -3.42 12.30
CA ASP A 32 9.46 -3.11 13.73
C ASP A 32 8.54 -4.06 14.54
N LEU A 33 7.41 -4.49 13.97
CA LEU A 33 6.50 -5.47 14.59
C LEU A 33 7.08 -6.89 14.65
N LEU A 34 7.76 -7.32 13.59
CA LEU A 34 8.27 -8.70 13.44
C LEU A 34 9.62 -8.91 14.14
N THR A 35 10.42 -7.85 14.27
CA THR A 35 11.70 -7.88 14.96
C THR A 35 11.70 -6.85 16.08
N PRO A 36 10.93 -7.09 17.17
CA PRO A 36 10.92 -6.17 18.29
C PRO A 36 12.36 -6.04 18.82
N HIS A 37 12.93 -4.84 18.75
CA HIS A 37 14.17 -4.56 19.45
C HIS A 37 14.01 -4.97 20.92
N GLN A 38 15.06 -5.52 21.54
CA GLN A 38 15.04 -5.83 22.98
C GLN A 38 14.57 -4.56 23.72
N ASN A 39 13.40 -4.60 24.39
CA ASN A 39 12.68 -3.53 25.11
C ASN A 39 11.32 -3.04 24.54
N VAL A 40 10.68 -3.72 23.58
CA VAL A 40 9.29 -3.40 23.19
C VAL A 40 8.30 -3.86 24.28
N THR A 41 7.59 -2.91 24.90
CA THR A 41 6.51 -3.18 25.86
C THR A 41 5.17 -3.39 25.13
N GLU A 42 4.17 -3.98 25.80
CA GLU A 42 2.82 -4.20 25.23
C GLU A 42 2.19 -2.89 24.70
N ALA A 43 2.46 -1.76 25.37
CA ALA A 43 2.00 -0.43 24.93
C ALA A 43 2.65 0.00 23.59
N ILE A 44 3.92 -0.37 23.35
CA ILE A 44 4.61 -0.07 22.10
C ILE A 44 4.09 -0.97 20.98
N TYR A 45 3.77 -2.24 21.27
CA TYR A 45 3.11 -3.14 20.32
C TYR A 45 1.75 -2.60 19.87
N GLY A 46 0.91 -2.13 20.80
CA GLY A 46 -0.37 -1.52 20.45
C GLY A 46 -0.23 -0.34 19.49
N GLN A 47 0.72 0.56 19.75
CA GLN A 47 1.01 1.70 18.88
C GLN A 47 1.52 1.29 17.49
N LEU A 48 2.34 0.23 17.41
CA LEU A 48 2.84 -0.27 16.13
C LEU A 48 1.73 -0.93 15.30
N ILE A 49 0.80 -1.65 15.93
CA ILE A 49 -0.38 -2.21 15.27
C ILE A 49 -1.27 -1.09 14.71
N GLU A 50 -1.53 -0.04 15.50
CA GLU A 50 -2.30 1.12 15.02
C GLU A 50 -1.60 1.81 13.83
N LYS A 51 -0.27 1.99 13.91
CA LYS A 51 0.52 2.51 12.79
C LYS A 51 0.43 1.61 11.55
N GLU A 52 0.46 0.30 11.73
CA GLU A 52 0.32 -0.66 10.63
C GLU A 52 -1.04 -0.49 9.95
N GLU A 53 -2.13 -0.36 10.70
CA GLU A 53 -3.46 -0.14 10.15
C GLU A 53 -3.57 1.18 9.38
N VAL A 54 -2.99 2.26 9.90
CA VAL A 54 -2.97 3.57 9.23
C VAL A 54 -2.18 3.52 7.94
N SER A 55 -0.96 2.95 7.96
CA SER A 55 -0.12 2.80 6.78
C SER A 55 -0.75 1.88 5.73
N LEU A 56 -1.40 0.80 6.16
CA LEU A 56 -2.14 -0.09 5.27
C LEU A 56 -3.30 0.63 4.58
N ALA A 57 -4.06 1.43 5.34
CA ALA A 57 -5.15 2.21 4.78
C ALA A 57 -4.63 3.30 3.82
N ALA A 58 -3.41 3.81 4.02
CA ALA A 58 -2.77 4.72 3.07
C ALA A 58 -2.45 4.00 1.74
N VAL A 59 -1.81 2.81 1.80
CA VAL A 59 -1.55 1.98 0.61
C VAL A 59 -2.83 1.68 -0.18
N ALA A 60 -3.91 1.33 0.53
CA ALA A 60 -5.20 1.02 -0.11
C ALA A 60 -5.88 2.24 -0.76
N ARG A 61 -5.55 3.47 -0.35
CA ARG A 61 -6.11 4.70 -0.93
C ARG A 61 -5.25 5.29 -2.05
N SER A 62 -3.97 4.92 -2.13
CA SER A 62 -3.09 5.38 -3.21
C SER A 62 -3.51 4.75 -4.54
N GLU A 63 -3.59 5.53 -5.61
CA GLU A 63 -3.87 5.00 -6.97
C GLU A 63 -2.60 4.42 -7.60
N ALA A 64 -2.68 3.20 -8.12
CA ALA A 64 -1.60 2.60 -8.91
C ALA A 64 -1.90 2.72 -10.41
N LEU A 65 -0.96 3.30 -11.17
CA LEU A 65 -1.11 3.50 -12.62
C LEU A 65 -0.19 2.61 -13.46
N THR A 66 0.57 1.73 -12.82
CA THR A 66 1.52 0.80 -13.43
C THR A 66 1.23 -0.62 -12.97
N LEU A 67 1.59 -1.61 -13.79
CA LEU A 67 1.38 -3.02 -13.46
C LEU A 67 2.25 -3.43 -12.26
N GLU A 68 3.47 -2.89 -12.17
CA GLU A 68 4.44 -3.14 -11.11
C GLU A 68 3.87 -2.76 -9.74
N ALA A 69 3.30 -1.56 -9.59
CA ALA A 69 2.70 -1.11 -8.33
C ALA A 69 1.47 -1.97 -7.94
N VAL A 70 0.68 -2.42 -8.92
CA VAL A 70 -0.42 -3.36 -8.67
C VAL A 70 0.11 -4.72 -8.21
N MET A 71 1.18 -5.23 -8.82
CA MET A 71 1.82 -6.48 -8.41
C MET A 71 2.34 -6.41 -6.96
N GLU A 72 2.91 -5.28 -6.55
CA GLU A 72 3.35 -5.06 -5.18
C GLU A 72 2.18 -5.09 -4.18
N LYS A 73 1.07 -4.41 -4.51
CA LYS A 73 -0.16 -4.50 -3.70
C LYS A 73 -0.72 -5.93 -3.64
N CYS A 74 -0.65 -6.69 -4.73
CA CYS A 74 -1.06 -8.10 -4.75
C CYS A 74 -0.19 -8.98 -3.84
N ALA A 75 1.13 -8.77 -3.84
CA ALA A 75 2.03 -9.45 -2.92
C ALA A 75 1.68 -9.13 -1.46
N LEU A 76 1.34 -7.86 -1.19
CA LEU A 76 0.88 -7.42 0.13
C LEU A 76 -0.43 -8.11 0.54
N LEU A 77 -1.42 -8.17 -0.35
CA LEU A 77 -2.69 -8.84 -0.13
C LEU A 77 -2.48 -10.33 0.19
N SER A 78 -1.58 -11.01 -0.52
CA SER A 78 -1.21 -12.40 -0.24
C SER A 78 -0.61 -12.54 1.16
N SER A 79 0.26 -11.61 1.57
CA SER A 79 0.82 -11.57 2.92
C SER A 79 -0.25 -11.32 3.99
N GLU A 80 -1.22 -10.42 3.76
CA GLU A 80 -2.34 -10.21 4.68
C GLU A 80 -3.17 -11.48 4.85
N LEU A 81 -3.52 -12.14 3.75
CA LEU A 81 -4.30 -13.37 3.76
C LEU A 81 -3.61 -14.49 4.56
N ALA A 82 -2.27 -14.53 4.53
CA ALA A 82 -1.49 -15.49 5.31
C ALA A 82 -1.37 -15.14 6.79
N ARG A 83 -1.36 -13.84 7.15
CA ARG A 83 -1.08 -13.37 8.52
C ARG A 83 -2.32 -13.10 9.36
N THR A 84 -3.43 -12.68 8.75
CA THR A 84 -4.58 -12.18 9.50
C THR A 84 -5.90 -12.79 9.02
N SER A 85 -6.75 -13.18 9.98
CA SER A 85 -8.15 -13.49 9.70
C SER A 85 -9.01 -12.23 9.55
N ASN A 86 -8.42 -11.03 9.75
CA ASN A 86 -9.10 -9.76 9.64
C ASN A 86 -9.57 -9.50 8.20
N ARG A 87 -10.86 -9.77 7.99
CA ARG A 87 -11.51 -9.62 6.69
C ARG A 87 -11.52 -8.18 6.18
N ARG A 88 -11.31 -7.16 7.04
CA ARG A 88 -11.37 -5.75 6.61
C ARG A 88 -10.16 -5.35 5.79
N SER A 89 -8.95 -5.60 6.29
CA SER A 89 -7.68 -5.30 5.63
C SER A 89 -7.58 -5.94 4.25
N VAL A 90 -7.90 -7.24 4.19
CA VAL A 90 -7.96 -8.02 2.95
C VAL A 90 -8.96 -7.41 1.97
N ARG A 91 -10.19 -7.09 2.40
CA ARG A 91 -11.19 -6.47 1.53
C ARG A 91 -10.75 -5.11 1.01
N MET A 92 -10.17 -4.27 1.87
CA MET A 92 -9.71 -2.94 1.48
C MET A 92 -8.63 -3.01 0.40
N LEU A 93 -7.61 -3.85 0.58
CA LEU A 93 -6.57 -4.04 -0.43
C LEU A 93 -7.13 -4.65 -1.71
N ALA A 94 -7.98 -5.68 -1.61
CA ALA A 94 -8.57 -6.33 -2.79
C ALA A 94 -9.42 -5.35 -3.62
N THR A 95 -10.23 -4.51 -2.97
CA THR A 95 -11.01 -3.47 -3.66
C THR A 95 -10.11 -2.42 -4.29
N SER A 96 -9.06 -1.96 -3.59
CA SER A 96 -8.09 -1.01 -4.13
C SER A 96 -7.43 -1.54 -5.41
N ILE A 97 -6.94 -2.77 -5.37
CA ILE A 97 -6.31 -3.45 -6.51
C ILE A 97 -7.29 -3.57 -7.70
N ALA A 98 -8.54 -3.93 -7.44
CA ALA A 98 -9.55 -4.05 -8.50
C ALA A 98 -9.78 -2.70 -9.21
N CYS A 99 -9.90 -1.61 -8.45
CA CYS A 99 -10.03 -0.26 -9.00
C CYS A 99 -8.79 0.14 -9.83
N ASP A 100 -7.58 -0.14 -9.34
CA ASP A 100 -6.34 0.18 -10.06
C ASP A 100 -6.25 -0.60 -11.39
N VAL A 101 -6.61 -1.89 -11.39
CA VAL A 101 -6.64 -2.72 -12.61
C VAL A 101 -7.64 -2.18 -13.64
N GLU A 102 -8.86 -1.86 -13.21
CA GLU A 102 -9.87 -1.25 -14.09
C GLU A 102 -9.37 0.07 -14.69
N GLN A 103 -8.71 0.90 -13.88
CA GLN A 103 -8.17 2.18 -14.34
C GLN A 103 -7.03 2.01 -15.34
N ILE A 104 -6.17 1.02 -15.17
CA ILE A 104 -5.09 0.70 -16.13
C ILE A 104 -5.66 0.19 -17.44
N LEU A 105 -6.63 -0.73 -17.39
CA LEU A 105 -7.24 -1.32 -18.59
C LEU A 105 -8.11 -0.34 -19.39
N SER A 106 -8.58 0.73 -18.75
CA SER A 106 -9.44 1.76 -19.37
C SER A 106 -8.66 2.89 -20.07
N LYS A 107 -7.33 2.82 -20.11
CA LYS A 107 -6.44 3.79 -20.78
C LYS A 107 -5.97 3.31 -22.14
#